data_AF-A0A8K0R281-F1
#
_entry.id   AF-A0A8K0R281-F1
#
_cell.length_a   1.000
_cell.length_b   1.000
_cell.length_c   1.000
_cell.angle_alpha   90.00
_cell.angle_beta   90.00
_cell.angle_gamma   90.00
#
_symmetry.space_group_name_H-M   'P 1'
#
loop_
_entity.id
_entity.type
_entity.pdbx_description
1 polymer ?
#
loop_
_entity_poly.entity_id
_entity_poly.type
_entity_poly.pdbx_seq_one_letter_code
_entity_poly.pdbx_strand_id
1 'polypeptide(L)'
;MHSLNILLFAFAATSYAFPGMGSTTLEVRKDHNGTQSNGGDSTKRACNQIQKLTHLTELAANQTKLDELVAKGKMNATEVDELKNKAAEASTKLQTMESNTTLTSECAVIDAEKKTVQECKKMKKLQKLANLASNTTALDAMVAKKQLNSTQVDKLKEKIQGAQTKLQTMSSNTTLTDFCAQRKQDKSGADTEASSTDSAGAAGSATAEQTSTNGAGGLSMSSASINYVLYPAAAAAFFLIL
;
A
#
# COMPACT_ATOMS: atom_id res chain seq x y z
N MET A 1 25.71 -38.45 19.32
CA MET A 1 26.83 -37.99 18.48
C MET A 1 26.25 -37.44 17.19
N HIS A 2 26.19 -36.12 17.05
CA HIS A 2 26.23 -35.36 15.80
C HIS A 2 26.40 -33.89 16.21
N SER A 3 27.66 -33.53 16.43
CA SER A 3 28.13 -32.16 16.52
C SER A 3 28.39 -31.67 15.10
N LEU A 4 27.88 -30.50 14.70
CA LEU A 4 28.60 -29.45 13.93
C LEU A 4 27.62 -28.42 13.36
N ASN A 5 27.72 -27.18 13.86
CA ASN A 5 28.03 -25.95 13.10
C ASN A 5 27.36 -24.74 13.76
N ILE A 6 28.15 -24.12 14.63
CA ILE A 6 27.99 -22.74 15.07
C ILE A 6 28.23 -21.87 13.84
N LEU A 7 27.22 -21.17 13.36
CA LEU A 7 27.39 -20.04 12.44
C LEU A 7 26.77 -18.81 13.10
N LEU A 8 27.62 -18.15 13.88
CA LEU A 8 27.43 -16.82 14.44
C LEU A 8 27.38 -15.81 13.29
N PHE A 9 26.19 -15.40 12.87
CA PHE A 9 26.04 -14.18 12.08
C PHE A 9 25.98 -12.98 13.04
N ALA A 10 27.14 -12.40 13.29
CA ALA A 10 27.23 -11.04 13.84
C ALA A 10 26.78 -10.07 12.74
N PHE A 11 25.51 -9.66 12.76
CA PHE A 11 25.05 -8.52 11.99
C PHE A 11 25.57 -7.25 12.65
N ALA A 12 26.70 -6.75 12.14
CA ALA A 12 27.14 -5.39 12.42
C ALA A 12 26.05 -4.43 11.92
N ALA A 13 25.36 -3.77 12.85
CA ALA A 13 24.52 -2.61 12.56
C ALA A 13 25.43 -1.43 12.19
N THR A 14 25.97 -1.43 10.98
CA THR A 14 26.53 -0.23 10.37
C THR A 14 25.38 0.69 10.01
N SER A 15 25.13 1.67 10.89
CA SER A 15 24.29 2.83 10.64
C SER A 15 24.88 3.64 9.49
N TYR A 16 24.60 3.26 8.24
CA TYR A 16 24.85 4.13 7.11
C TYR A 16 23.85 5.28 7.19
N ALA A 17 24.30 6.41 7.75
CA ALA A 17 23.77 7.70 7.39
C ALA A 17 23.92 7.84 5.88
N PHE A 18 22.83 7.65 5.13
CA PHE A 18 22.75 7.94 3.69
C PHE A 18 22.86 9.47 3.55
N PRO A 19 24.03 10.00 3.13
CA PRO A 19 24.12 11.41 2.77
C PRO A 19 23.38 11.55 1.43
N GLY A 20 22.53 12.57 1.33
CA GLY A 20 21.62 12.83 0.22
C GLY A 20 22.05 12.24 -1.12
N MET A 21 21.33 11.20 -1.57
CA MET A 21 21.24 10.89 -2.98
C MET A 21 20.54 12.09 -3.63
N GLY A 22 21.36 13.03 -4.09
CA GLY A 22 20.97 13.97 -5.12
C GLY A 22 20.28 13.17 -6.21
N SER A 23 19.06 13.59 -6.51
CA SER A 23 18.22 13.12 -7.59
C SER A 23 19.03 13.02 -8.89
N THR A 24 19.58 11.82 -9.16
CA THR A 24 19.79 11.38 -10.52
C THR A 24 18.39 11.14 -11.07
N THR A 25 17.79 12.23 -11.55
CA THR A 25 16.67 12.22 -12.45
C THR A 25 17.11 11.31 -13.61
N LEU A 26 16.64 10.07 -13.60
CA LEU A 26 16.78 9.13 -14.70
C LEU A 26 16.11 9.80 -15.90
N GLU A 27 16.92 10.46 -16.71
CA GLU A 27 16.50 11.04 -17.98
C GLU A 27 16.04 9.88 -18.86
N VAL A 28 14.72 9.74 -18.96
CA VAL A 28 14.07 8.81 -19.88
C VAL A 28 14.55 9.19 -21.28
N ARG A 29 15.45 8.38 -21.86
CA ARG A 29 15.80 8.47 -23.28
C ARG A 29 14.51 8.39 -24.10
N LYS A 30 14.09 9.54 -24.60
CA LYS A 30 12.96 9.72 -25.49
C LYS A 30 13.48 9.58 -26.91
N ASP A 31 13.66 8.34 -27.36
CA ASP A 31 13.82 8.05 -28.78
C ASP A 31 12.42 7.88 -29.40
N HIS A 32 12.14 8.76 -30.36
CA HIS A 32 10.87 8.92 -31.04
C HIS A 32 10.60 7.76 -32.00
N ASN A 33 9.68 6.85 -31.65
CA ASN A 33 8.75 6.25 -32.63
C ASN A 33 7.54 5.62 -31.94
N GLY A 34 6.35 5.84 -32.48
CA GLY A 34 5.08 5.58 -31.80
C GLY A 34 4.82 4.10 -31.56
N THR A 35 4.87 3.66 -30.30
CA THR A 35 4.05 2.57 -29.76
C THR A 35 3.97 2.74 -28.24
N GLN A 36 2.75 2.98 -27.74
CA GLN A 36 2.23 2.72 -26.40
C GLN A 36 3.27 2.61 -25.26
N SER A 37 3.37 3.67 -24.46
CA SER A 37 4.13 3.77 -23.20
C SER A 37 3.99 2.53 -22.31
N ASN A 38 4.96 1.60 -22.41
CA ASN A 38 5.09 0.40 -21.57
C ASN A 38 6.49 0.31 -20.91
N GLY A 39 7.21 1.43 -20.78
CA GLY A 39 8.52 1.48 -20.12
C GLY A 39 8.46 1.26 -18.60
N GLY A 40 7.36 1.69 -17.94
CA GLY A 40 7.14 1.46 -16.50
C GLY A 40 6.57 0.07 -16.15
N ASP A 41 6.16 -0.69 -17.16
CA ASP A 41 5.48 -1.98 -16.99
C ASP A 41 6.47 -3.12 -16.76
N SER A 42 7.68 -3.05 -17.32
CA SER A 42 8.70 -4.10 -17.24
C SER A 42 9.26 -4.25 -15.82
N THR A 43 9.73 -3.17 -15.18
CA THR A 43 10.20 -3.17 -13.79
C THR A 43 9.10 -3.62 -12.85
N LYS A 44 7.89 -3.06 -12.97
CA LYS A 44 6.76 -3.44 -12.11
C LYS A 44 6.38 -4.92 -12.24
N ARG A 45 6.45 -5.48 -13.45
CA ARG A 45 6.26 -6.91 -13.70
C ARG A 45 7.36 -7.74 -13.05
N ALA A 46 8.63 -7.34 -13.19
CA ALA A 46 9.75 -8.02 -12.55
C ALA A 46 9.62 -8.00 -11.01
N CYS A 47 9.25 -6.86 -10.42
CA CYS A 47 8.98 -6.76 -8.98
C CYS A 47 7.80 -7.61 -8.52
N ASN A 48 6.71 -7.65 -9.29
CA ASN A 48 5.60 -8.55 -9.02
C ASN A 48 6.03 -10.02 -9.09
N GLN A 49 6.94 -10.35 -10.01
CA GLN A 49 7.45 -11.70 -10.13
C GLN A 49 8.33 -12.07 -8.94
N ILE A 50 9.25 -11.21 -8.50
CA ILE A 50 10.04 -11.41 -7.28
C ILE A 50 9.10 -11.67 -6.09
N GLN A 51 8.13 -10.79 -5.85
CA GLN A 51 7.16 -10.97 -4.75
C GLN A 51 6.39 -12.29 -4.80
N LYS A 52 5.96 -12.72 -5.99
CA LYS A 52 5.26 -14.01 -6.15
C LYS A 52 6.16 -15.18 -5.82
N LEU A 53 7.41 -15.14 -6.28
CA LEU A 53 8.40 -16.18 -5.99
C LEU A 53 8.72 -16.21 -4.50
N THR A 54 8.93 -15.04 -3.87
CA THR A 54 9.16 -14.91 -2.42
C THR A 54 8.00 -15.48 -1.61
N HIS A 55 6.76 -15.14 -1.96
CA HIS A 55 5.60 -15.66 -1.24
C HIS A 55 5.43 -17.17 -1.44
N LEU A 56 5.78 -17.69 -2.62
CA LEU A 56 5.73 -19.12 -2.89
C LEU A 56 6.78 -19.87 -2.06
N THR A 57 8.01 -19.37 -1.99
CA THR A 57 9.08 -19.98 -1.18
C THR A 57 8.79 -19.88 0.32
N GLU A 58 8.28 -18.75 0.81
CA GLU A 58 7.86 -18.59 2.21
C GLU A 58 6.71 -19.54 2.59
N LEU A 59 5.73 -19.71 1.69
CA LEU A 59 4.61 -20.62 1.93
C LEU A 59 5.09 -22.07 1.98
N ALA A 60 5.96 -22.47 1.05
CA ALA A 60 6.52 -23.82 0.99
C ALA A 60 7.43 -24.14 2.20
N ALA A 61 8.11 -23.13 2.75
CA ALA A 61 8.94 -23.28 3.95
C ALA A 61 8.11 -23.34 5.25
N ASN A 62 6.84 -22.91 5.23
CA ASN A 62 5.98 -22.91 6.40
C ASN A 62 5.17 -24.21 6.53
N GLN A 63 5.81 -25.25 7.07
CA GLN A 63 5.20 -26.58 7.22
C GLN A 63 3.87 -26.53 7.99
N THR A 64 3.77 -25.72 9.05
CA THR A 64 2.53 -25.58 9.84
C THR A 64 1.35 -25.08 9.01
N LYS A 65 1.56 -24.07 8.14
CA LYS A 65 0.51 -23.58 7.23
C LYS A 65 0.11 -24.62 6.20
N LEU A 66 1.07 -25.41 5.70
CA LEU A 66 0.79 -26.48 4.75
C LEU A 66 -0.04 -27.58 5.42
N ASP A 67 0.35 -28.01 6.61
CA ASP A 67 -0.38 -29.01 7.40
C ASP A 67 -1.81 -28.53 7.72
N GLU A 68 -1.97 -27.24 8.05
CA GLU A 68 -3.29 -26.63 8.27
C GLU A 68 -4.15 -26.64 7.00
N LEU A 69 -3.57 -26.39 5.83
CA LEU A 69 -4.29 -26.45 4.56
C LEU A 69 -4.70 -27.89 4.22
N VAL A 70 -3.84 -28.87 4.50
CA VAL A 70 -4.16 -30.29 4.34
C VAL A 70 -5.25 -30.73 5.30
N ALA A 71 -5.16 -30.36 6.58
CA ALA A 71 -6.17 -30.66 7.59
C ALA A 71 -7.55 -30.04 7.25
N LYS A 72 -7.55 -28.88 6.58
CA LYS A 72 -8.78 -28.21 6.09
C LYS A 72 -9.30 -28.78 4.76
N GLY A 73 -8.64 -29.80 4.20
CA GLY A 73 -8.99 -30.37 2.89
C GLY A 73 -8.83 -29.39 1.73
N LYS A 74 -8.00 -28.35 1.91
CA LYS A 74 -7.71 -27.36 0.86
C LYS A 74 -6.53 -27.75 -0.02
N MET A 75 -5.79 -28.77 0.37
CA MET A 75 -4.61 -29.26 -0.33
C MET A 75 -4.38 -30.74 0.03
N ASN A 76 -3.85 -31.53 -0.90
CA ASN A 76 -3.46 -32.92 -0.65
C ASN A 76 -1.93 -33.06 -0.52
N ALA A 77 -1.44 -34.18 0.01
CA ALA A 77 0.00 -34.43 0.18
C ALA A 77 0.79 -34.28 -1.14
N THR A 78 0.25 -34.76 -2.25
CA THR A 78 0.86 -34.60 -3.58
C THR A 78 0.98 -33.14 -4.00
N GLU A 79 -0.03 -32.31 -3.72
CA GLU A 79 0.00 -30.88 -4.03
C GLU A 79 1.00 -30.13 -3.15
N VAL A 80 1.20 -30.57 -1.90
CA VAL A 80 2.25 -30.06 -1.02
C VAL A 80 3.64 -30.36 -1.58
N ASP A 81 3.87 -31.58 -2.06
CA ASP A 81 5.14 -31.96 -2.67
C ASP A 81 5.39 -31.20 -3.98
N GLU A 82 4.37 -31.04 -4.84
CA GLU A 82 4.45 -30.19 -6.02
C GLU A 82 4.76 -28.73 -5.67
N LEU A 83 4.16 -28.19 -4.61
CA LEU A 83 4.42 -26.83 -4.15
C LEU A 83 5.87 -26.69 -3.67
N LYS A 84 6.40 -27.68 -2.94
CA LYS A 84 7.81 -27.71 -2.51
C LYS A 84 8.77 -27.78 -3.70
N ASN A 85 8.44 -28.56 -4.73
CA ASN A 85 9.22 -28.62 -5.96
C ASN A 85 9.21 -27.28 -6.72
N LYS A 86 8.02 -26.68 -6.90
CA LYS A 86 7.88 -25.34 -7.49
C LYS A 86 8.60 -24.27 -6.67
N ALA A 87 8.66 -24.42 -5.36
CA ALA A 87 9.41 -23.52 -4.48
C ALA A 87 10.92 -23.65 -4.66
N ALA A 88 11.44 -24.86 -4.85
CA ALA A 88 12.85 -25.05 -5.16
C ALA A 88 13.24 -24.37 -6.49
N GLU A 89 12.43 -24.54 -7.55
CA GLU A 89 12.63 -23.84 -8.83
C GLU A 89 12.49 -22.31 -8.69
N ALA A 90 11.47 -21.87 -7.93
CA ALA A 90 11.24 -20.47 -7.65
C ALA A 90 12.41 -19.83 -6.89
N SER A 91 13.03 -20.56 -5.96
CA SER A 91 14.19 -20.10 -5.19
C SER A 91 15.39 -19.82 -6.10
N THR A 92 15.71 -20.73 -7.03
CA THR A 92 16.79 -20.54 -8.01
C THR A 92 16.52 -19.32 -8.91
N LYS A 93 15.28 -19.18 -9.37
CA LYS A 93 14.87 -18.02 -10.20
C LYS A 93 14.92 -16.71 -9.41
N LEU A 94 14.50 -16.73 -8.16
CA LEU A 94 14.53 -15.59 -7.26
C LEU A 94 15.98 -15.15 -7.00
N GLN A 95 16.89 -16.07 -6.71
CA GLN A 95 18.31 -15.78 -6.55
C GLN A 95 18.92 -15.12 -7.81
N THR A 96 18.50 -15.57 -8.99
CA THR A 96 18.92 -14.96 -10.26
C THR A 96 18.39 -13.54 -10.39
N MET A 97 17.12 -13.29 -10.07
CA MET A 97 16.53 -11.96 -10.13
C MET A 97 17.11 -11.01 -9.08
N GLU A 98 17.40 -11.51 -7.87
CA GLU A 98 17.95 -10.73 -6.77
C GLU A 98 19.42 -10.34 -6.96
N SER A 99 20.14 -11.07 -7.82
CA SER A 99 21.52 -10.70 -8.20
C SER A 99 21.61 -9.33 -8.89
N ASN A 100 20.50 -8.83 -9.45
CA ASN A 100 20.41 -7.48 -9.99
C ASN A 100 20.03 -6.49 -8.89
N THR A 101 21.05 -5.84 -8.30
CA THR A 101 20.89 -4.91 -7.18
C THR A 101 20.05 -3.67 -7.52
N THR A 102 20.14 -3.18 -8.76
CA THR A 102 19.29 -2.07 -9.23
C THR A 102 17.82 -2.48 -9.20
N LEU A 103 17.50 -3.64 -9.76
CA LEU A 103 16.13 -4.16 -9.79
C LEU A 103 15.58 -4.36 -8.37
N THR A 104 16.35 -4.96 -7.46
CA THR A 104 15.88 -5.18 -6.08
C THR A 104 15.64 -3.87 -5.33
N SER A 105 16.48 -2.87 -5.54
CA SER A 105 16.30 -1.53 -4.95
C SER A 105 15.01 -0.85 -5.45
N GLU A 106 14.74 -0.87 -6.76
CA GLU A 106 13.50 -0.34 -7.34
C GLU A 106 12.27 -1.11 -6.84
N CYS A 107 12.38 -2.43 -6.74
CA CYS A 107 11.30 -3.27 -6.26
C CYS A 107 10.97 -3.04 -4.78
N ALA A 108 11.95 -2.70 -3.95
CA ALA A 108 11.73 -2.34 -2.55
C ALA A 108 10.89 -1.06 -2.43
N VAL A 109 11.18 -0.04 -3.24
CA VAL A 109 10.40 1.22 -3.27
C VAL A 109 8.98 0.95 -3.76
N ILE A 110 8.83 0.18 -4.85
CA ILE A 110 7.51 -0.18 -5.39
C ILE A 110 6.71 -1.01 -4.39
N ASP A 111 7.34 -1.92 -3.64
CA ASP A 111 6.65 -2.70 -2.61
C ASP A 111 6.19 -1.83 -1.45
N ALA A 112 7.05 -0.93 -0.96
CA ALA A 112 6.68 0.03 0.07
C ALA A 112 5.49 0.90 -0.37
N GLU A 113 5.48 1.40 -1.60
CA GLU A 113 4.34 2.14 -2.15
C GLU A 113 3.08 1.26 -2.20
N LYS A 114 3.16 0.03 -2.74
CA LYS A 114 2.04 -0.90 -2.79
C LYS A 114 1.47 -1.20 -1.42
N LYS A 115 2.32 -1.44 -0.41
CA LYS A 115 1.93 -1.72 0.96
C LYS A 115 1.16 -0.53 1.54
N THR A 116 1.70 0.67 1.38
CA THR A 116 1.05 1.92 1.81
C THR A 116 -0.31 2.10 1.12
N VAL A 117 -0.40 1.86 -0.19
CA VAL A 117 -1.66 1.89 -0.94
C VAL A 117 -2.66 0.85 -0.43
N GLN A 118 -2.22 -0.36 -0.11
CA GLN A 118 -3.08 -1.39 0.46
C GLN A 118 -3.57 -0.99 1.86
N GLU A 119 -2.73 -0.38 2.68
CA GLU A 119 -3.10 0.17 3.98
C GLU A 119 -4.14 1.28 3.85
N CYS A 120 -4.00 2.20 2.88
CA CYS A 120 -5.04 3.18 2.57
C CYS A 120 -6.37 2.53 2.17
N LYS A 121 -6.33 1.47 1.35
CA LYS A 121 -7.54 0.72 0.97
C LYS A 121 -8.18 0.03 2.18
N LYS A 122 -7.37 -0.54 3.08
CA LYS A 122 -7.83 -1.15 4.34
C LYS A 122 -8.49 -0.08 5.22
N MET A 123 -7.83 1.05 5.44
CA MET A 123 -8.37 2.18 6.20
C MET A 123 -9.71 2.65 5.64
N LYS A 124 -9.84 2.82 4.32
CA LYS A 124 -11.11 3.17 3.66
C LYS A 124 -12.21 2.12 3.88
N LYS A 125 -11.88 0.83 3.88
CA LYS A 125 -12.85 -0.25 4.18
C LYS A 125 -13.27 -0.21 5.64
N LEU A 126 -12.34 -0.03 6.57
CA LEU A 126 -12.62 0.11 8.00
C LEU A 126 -13.51 1.33 8.26
N GLN A 127 -13.25 2.45 7.58
CA GLN A 127 -14.07 3.66 7.71
C GLN A 127 -15.51 3.43 7.25
N LYS A 128 -15.71 2.72 6.14
CA LYS A 128 -17.04 2.33 5.68
C LYS A 128 -17.75 1.40 6.68
N LEU A 129 -17.02 0.48 7.31
CA LEU A 129 -17.57 -0.38 8.36
C LEU A 129 -17.95 0.41 9.61
N ALA A 130 -17.11 1.36 10.03
CA ALA A 130 -17.42 2.25 11.15
C ALA A 130 -18.65 3.12 10.87
N ASN A 131 -18.76 3.68 9.66
CA ASN A 131 -19.93 4.47 9.25
C ASN A 131 -21.22 3.64 9.18
N LEU A 132 -21.11 2.38 8.75
CA LEU A 132 -22.24 1.44 8.78
C LEU A 132 -22.66 1.16 10.22
N ALA A 133 -21.70 0.97 11.13
CA ALA A 133 -21.96 0.71 12.53
C ALA A 133 -22.61 1.89 13.26
N SER A 134 -22.24 3.12 12.92
CA SER A 134 -22.86 4.32 13.46
C SER A 134 -24.28 4.56 12.93
N ASN A 135 -24.71 3.82 11.90
CA ASN A 135 -26.05 3.92 11.33
C ASN A 135 -26.84 2.64 11.64
N THR A 136 -27.52 2.63 12.79
CA THR A 136 -28.30 1.49 13.28
C THR A 136 -29.31 0.98 12.24
N THR A 137 -29.98 1.89 11.52
CA THR A 137 -30.94 1.52 10.46
C THR A 137 -30.26 0.78 9.29
N ALA A 138 -29.08 1.22 8.86
CA ALA A 138 -28.33 0.57 7.79
C ALA A 138 -27.76 -0.80 8.24
N LEU A 139 -27.35 -0.91 9.51
CA LEU A 139 -26.94 -2.17 10.11
C LEU A 139 -28.12 -3.15 10.17
N ASP A 140 -29.27 -2.74 10.69
CA ASP A 140 -30.47 -3.58 10.79
C ASP A 140 -30.96 -4.02 9.40
N ALA A 141 -30.95 -3.12 8.43
CA ALA A 141 -31.26 -3.44 7.04
C ALA A 141 -30.27 -4.47 6.45
N MET A 142 -28.98 -4.37 6.78
CA MET A 142 -27.99 -5.37 6.36
C MET A 142 -28.24 -6.72 7.03
N VAL A 143 -28.51 -6.74 8.33
CA VAL A 143 -28.82 -7.96 9.10
C VAL A 143 -30.05 -8.65 8.53
N ALA A 144 -31.14 -7.91 8.28
CA ALA A 144 -32.35 -8.42 7.67
C ALA A 144 -32.10 -8.93 6.25
N LYS A 145 -31.40 -8.16 5.40
CA LYS A 145 -31.10 -8.53 4.01
C LYS A 145 -30.21 -9.77 3.90
N LYS A 146 -29.29 -9.95 4.84
CA LYS A 146 -28.37 -11.10 4.89
C LYS A 146 -28.90 -12.25 5.74
N GLN A 147 -30.09 -12.10 6.32
CA GLN A 147 -30.73 -13.07 7.21
C GLN A 147 -29.74 -13.60 8.26
N LEU A 148 -28.98 -12.69 8.87
CA LEU A 148 -27.95 -13.08 9.84
C LEU A 148 -28.62 -13.60 11.12
N ASN A 149 -28.13 -14.73 11.62
CA ASN A 149 -28.55 -15.25 12.93
C ASN A 149 -27.90 -14.44 14.07
N SER A 150 -28.40 -14.61 15.30
CA SER A 150 -27.89 -13.89 16.48
C SER A 150 -26.37 -13.99 16.63
N THR A 151 -25.80 -15.19 16.47
CA THR A 151 -24.35 -15.42 16.56
C THR A 151 -23.56 -14.67 15.48
N GLN A 152 -24.10 -14.56 14.26
CA GLN A 152 -23.49 -13.80 13.18
C GLN A 152 -23.57 -12.29 13.42
N VAL A 153 -24.66 -11.82 14.02
CA VAL A 153 -24.82 -10.42 14.44
C VAL A 153 -23.79 -10.08 15.53
N ASP A 154 -23.59 -10.95 16.51
CA ASP A 154 -22.61 -10.73 17.57
C ASP A 154 -21.18 -10.71 17.00
N LYS A 155 -20.82 -11.66 16.13
CA LYS A 155 -19.55 -11.65 15.39
C LYS A 155 -19.38 -10.40 14.51
N LEU A 156 -20.47 -9.88 13.94
CA LEU A 156 -20.43 -8.65 13.15
C LEU A 156 -20.13 -7.44 14.06
N LYS A 157 -20.79 -7.34 15.21
CA LYS A 157 -20.54 -6.28 16.21
C LYS A 157 -19.10 -6.33 16.73
N GLU A 158 -18.58 -7.50 17.04
CA GLU A 158 -17.19 -7.69 17.45
C GLU A 158 -16.21 -7.25 16.36
N LYS A 159 -16.45 -7.66 15.10
CA LYS A 159 -15.64 -7.20 13.95
C LYS A 159 -15.70 -5.70 13.75
N ILE A 160 -16.84 -5.07 13.99
CA ILE A 160 -17.02 -3.62 13.93
C ILE A 160 -16.18 -2.94 15.01
N GLN A 161 -16.23 -3.41 16.25
CA GLN A 161 -15.43 -2.87 17.36
C GLN A 161 -13.93 -3.02 17.06
N GLY A 162 -13.49 -4.22 16.65
CA GLY A 162 -12.11 -4.45 16.23
C GLY A 162 -11.70 -3.58 15.04
N ALA A 163 -12.63 -3.32 14.10
CA ALA A 163 -12.40 -2.42 12.97
C ALA A 163 -12.26 -0.95 13.42
N GLN A 164 -13.03 -0.50 14.41
CA GLN A 164 -12.92 0.84 14.98
C GLN A 164 -11.57 1.04 15.68
N THR A 165 -11.16 0.10 16.55
CA THR A 165 -9.85 0.14 17.20
C THR A 165 -8.73 0.17 16.17
N LYS A 166 -8.77 -0.73 15.17
CA LYS A 166 -7.76 -0.78 14.12
C LYS A 166 -7.75 0.47 13.26
N LEU A 167 -8.92 1.05 12.98
CA LEU A 167 -9.00 2.33 12.27
C LEU A 167 -8.35 3.44 13.08
N GLN A 168 -8.62 3.52 14.38
CA GLN A 168 -8.03 4.51 15.28
C GLN A 168 -6.50 4.39 15.31
N THR A 169 -5.97 3.17 15.41
CA THR A 169 -4.53 2.89 15.32
C THR A 169 -3.95 3.27 13.96
N MET A 170 -4.66 3.03 12.86
CA MET A 170 -4.18 3.42 11.52
C MET A 170 -4.29 4.93 11.28
N SER A 171 -5.28 5.60 11.86
CA SER A 171 -5.49 7.04 11.72
C SER A 171 -4.55 7.88 12.59
N SER A 172 -3.97 7.30 13.64
CA SER A 172 -2.93 7.99 14.42
C SER A 172 -1.58 8.05 13.72
N ASN A 173 -1.38 7.28 12.64
CA ASN A 173 -0.21 7.37 11.79
C ASN A 173 -0.42 8.48 10.75
N THR A 174 0.05 9.69 11.08
CA THR A 174 -0.11 10.90 10.25
C THR A 174 0.49 10.73 8.86
N THR A 175 1.68 10.14 8.75
CA THR A 175 2.33 9.86 7.46
C THR A 175 1.45 9.01 6.54
N LEU A 176 0.83 7.96 7.10
CA LEU A 176 -0.08 7.12 6.33
C LEU A 176 -1.34 7.89 5.94
N THR A 177 -1.96 8.65 6.86
CA THR A 177 -3.18 9.41 6.55
C THR A 177 -2.95 10.49 5.49
N ASP A 178 -1.81 11.17 5.55
CA ASP A 178 -1.43 12.22 4.58
C ASP A 178 -1.21 11.62 3.20
N PHE A 179 -0.45 10.52 3.12
CA PHE A 179 -0.28 9.77 1.88
C PHE A 179 -1.63 9.30 1.31
N CYS A 180 -2.52 8.78 2.16
CA CYS A 180 -3.85 8.34 1.73
C CYS A 180 -4.73 9.50 1.26
N ALA A 181 -4.59 10.70 1.84
CA ALA A 181 -5.32 11.90 1.45
C ALA A 181 -4.81 12.44 0.11
N GLN A 182 -3.50 12.57 -0.05
CA GLN A 182 -2.85 12.99 -1.29
C GLN A 182 -3.28 12.11 -2.47
N ARG A 183 -3.26 10.79 -2.29
CA ARG A 183 -3.72 9.85 -3.33
C ARG A 183 -5.19 9.94 -3.70
N LYS A 184 -6.05 10.47 -2.81
CA LYS A 184 -7.46 10.73 -3.18
C LYS A 184 -7.54 11.92 -4.11
N GLN A 185 -6.73 12.96 -3.89
CA GLN A 185 -6.67 14.15 -4.72
C GLN A 185 -6.11 13.82 -6.11
N ASP A 186 -5.05 13.00 -6.20
CA ASP A 186 -4.46 12.57 -7.47
C ASP A 186 -5.45 11.80 -8.37
N LYS A 187 -6.41 11.09 -7.76
CA LYS A 187 -7.45 10.37 -8.49
C LYS A 187 -8.62 11.23 -8.92
N SER A 188 -8.87 12.33 -8.21
CA SER A 188 -9.95 13.26 -8.54
C SER A 188 -9.53 14.26 -9.63
N GLY A 189 -8.23 14.50 -9.83
CA GLY A 189 -7.71 15.37 -10.89
C GLY A 189 -7.60 14.73 -12.27
N ALA A 190 -7.68 13.40 -12.40
CA ALA A 190 -7.51 12.71 -13.68
C ALA A 190 -8.80 12.65 -14.55
N ASP A 191 -9.96 13.00 -14.00
CA ASP A 191 -11.25 12.97 -14.70
C ASP A 191 -11.77 14.38 -15.05
N THR A 192 -10.98 15.45 -14.82
CA THR A 192 -11.40 16.85 -15.06
C THR A 192 -10.53 17.55 -16.12
N GLU A 193 -10.24 16.89 -17.25
CA GLU A 193 -9.77 17.56 -18.47
C GLU A 193 -10.39 16.89 -19.71
N ALA A 194 -11.72 17.02 -19.83
CA ALA A 194 -12.45 16.86 -21.08
C ALA A 194 -13.73 17.71 -21.03
N SER A 195 -13.59 19.00 -20.72
CA SER A 195 -14.61 19.99 -21.08
C SER A 195 -14.02 20.82 -22.22
N SER A 196 -14.07 20.24 -23.42
CA SER A 196 -13.90 20.97 -24.66
C SER A 196 -14.97 22.06 -24.71
N THR A 197 -14.50 23.29 -24.56
CA THR A 197 -15.25 24.51 -24.82
C THR A 197 -15.49 24.57 -26.32
N ASP A 198 -16.70 24.20 -26.75
CA ASP A 198 -17.21 24.55 -28.07
C ASP A 198 -18.19 25.72 -27.95
N SER A 199 -17.79 26.78 -28.62
CA SER A 199 -18.43 28.07 -28.79
C SER A 199 -19.83 27.97 -29.37
N ALA A 200 -20.78 28.72 -28.81
CA ALA A 200 -21.89 29.28 -29.58
C ALA A 200 -22.19 30.69 -29.04
N GLY A 201 -21.87 31.69 -29.85
CA GLY A 201 -22.04 33.10 -29.51
C GLY A 201 -23.50 33.52 -29.50
N ALA A 202 -23.79 34.50 -28.66
CA ALA A 202 -24.89 35.43 -28.85
C ALA A 202 -24.43 36.82 -28.38
N ALA A 203 -24.40 37.74 -29.33
CA ALA A 203 -24.11 39.14 -29.14
C ALA A 203 -25.22 39.84 -28.35
N GLY A 204 -24.84 40.74 -27.44
CA GLY A 204 -25.77 41.60 -26.70
C GLY A 204 -25.00 42.69 -25.96
N SER A 205 -24.97 43.87 -26.56
CA SER A 205 -24.22 45.07 -26.17
C SER A 205 -24.79 45.77 -24.93
N ALA A 206 -23.93 46.25 -24.01
CA ALA A 206 -23.88 47.61 -23.46
C ALA A 206 -23.17 47.68 -22.08
N THR A 207 -22.07 48.45 -22.04
CA THR A 207 -21.66 49.50 -21.06
C THR A 207 -21.96 49.28 -19.56
N ALA A 208 -21.06 49.40 -18.57
CA ALA A 208 -20.02 50.42 -18.34
C ALA A 208 -19.00 50.01 -17.24
N GLU A 209 -17.81 50.63 -17.30
CA GLU A 209 -16.92 51.10 -16.20
C GLU A 209 -16.55 50.15 -15.02
N GLN A 210 -15.29 49.73 -14.93
CA GLN A 210 -14.14 50.45 -14.34
C GLN A 210 -13.88 50.01 -12.90
N THR A 211 -12.76 49.32 -12.67
CA THR A 211 -11.68 49.78 -11.78
C THR A 211 -10.56 48.74 -11.76
N SER A 212 -9.42 49.19 -12.25
CA SER A 212 -8.12 48.56 -12.13
C SER A 212 -7.59 48.73 -10.70
N THR A 213 -7.09 47.67 -10.09
CA THR A 213 -6.03 47.79 -9.10
C THR A 213 -5.09 46.59 -9.21
N ASN A 214 -3.88 46.91 -9.66
CA ASN A 214 -2.70 46.07 -9.62
C ASN A 214 -2.42 45.59 -8.19
N GLY A 215 -1.98 44.35 -8.07
CA GLY A 215 -1.51 43.76 -6.81
C GLY A 215 -0.46 42.69 -7.09
N ALA A 216 0.74 43.12 -7.48
CA ALA A 216 1.93 42.30 -7.39
C ALA A 216 2.26 42.05 -5.91
N GLY A 217 2.62 40.81 -5.55
CA GLY A 217 3.25 40.55 -4.26
C GLY A 217 3.07 39.14 -3.74
N GLY A 218 4.19 38.43 -3.56
CA GLY A 218 4.31 37.49 -2.45
C GLY A 218 4.38 36.01 -2.81
N LEU A 219 5.50 35.59 -3.42
CA LEU A 219 6.08 34.30 -3.08
C LEU A 219 6.45 34.32 -1.59
N SER A 220 5.73 33.57 -0.75
CA SER A 220 6.23 33.20 0.58
C SER A 220 6.40 31.69 0.66
N MET A 221 7.66 31.28 0.52
CA MET A 221 8.13 30.00 1.02
C MET A 221 8.00 30.01 2.55
N SER A 222 7.04 29.26 3.08
CA SER A 222 7.08 28.88 4.50
C SER A 222 7.83 27.56 4.62
N SER A 223 9.13 27.67 4.84
CA SER A 223 9.99 26.61 5.38
C SER A 223 9.58 26.31 6.81
N ALA A 224 8.59 25.43 6.98
CA ALA A 224 8.29 24.85 8.29
C ALA A 224 9.36 23.81 8.63
N SER A 225 10.34 24.22 9.44
CA SER A 225 11.21 23.34 10.21
C SER A 225 10.35 22.43 11.08
N ILE A 226 10.19 21.17 10.66
CA ILE A 226 9.52 20.13 11.45
C ILE A 226 10.45 19.77 12.61
N ASN A 227 10.07 20.22 13.81
CA ASN A 227 10.63 19.73 15.06
C ASN A 227 10.36 18.23 15.17
N TYR A 228 11.42 17.42 15.04
CA TYR A 228 11.40 16.02 15.45
C TYR A 228 11.24 15.96 16.98
N VAL A 229 10.00 15.82 17.45
CA VAL A 229 9.74 15.38 18.81
C VAL A 229 10.09 13.90 18.87
N LEU A 230 11.28 13.62 19.38
CA LEU A 230 11.68 12.33 19.91
C LEU A 230 10.68 11.93 21.01
N TYR A 231 9.66 11.15 20.65
CA TYR A 231 8.77 10.53 21.62
C TYR A 231 9.48 9.29 22.17
N PRO A 232 9.75 9.20 23.48
CA PRO A 232 10.34 8.00 24.06
C PRO A 232 9.35 6.85 23.93
N ALA A 233 9.88 5.73 23.43
CA ALA A 233 9.19 4.45 23.33
C ALA A 233 8.72 4.00 24.72
N ALA A 234 7.43 4.20 25.01
CA ALA A 234 6.75 3.47 26.06
C ALA A 234 6.46 2.06 25.53
N ALA A 235 7.35 1.14 25.90
CA ALA A 235 7.11 -0.29 25.79
C ALA A 235 5.89 -0.65 26.65
N ALA A 236 4.76 -0.92 26.00
CA ALA A 236 3.68 -1.68 26.59
C ALA A 236 3.55 -2.98 25.81
N ALA A 237 4.14 -4.02 26.38
CA ALA A 237 3.87 -5.39 26.03
C ALA A 237 2.37 -5.65 26.16
N PHE A 238 1.70 -5.94 25.05
CA PHE A 238 0.44 -6.69 25.07
C PHE A 238 0.67 -7.99 24.32
N PHE A 239 1.19 -8.95 25.09
CA PHE A 239 1.04 -10.36 24.80
C PHE A 239 -0.44 -10.74 24.91
N LEU A 240 -0.87 -11.62 24.00
CA LEU A 240 -1.98 -12.56 24.12
C LEU A 240 -3.39 -11.95 24.28
N ILE A 241 -4.24 -12.18 23.27
CA ILE A 241 -5.39 -13.10 23.35
C ILE A 241 -5.94 -13.27 21.92
N LEU A 242 -6.41 -14.51 21.67
CA LEU A 242 -6.80 -15.18 20.42
C LEU A 242 -7.59 -14.34 19.40
#